data_AF-A0A7X6XAR9-F1
#
_entry.id   AF-A0A7X6XAR9-F1
#
_cell.length_a   1.000
_cell.length_b   1.000
_cell.length_c   1.000
_cell.angle_alpha   90.00
_cell.angle_beta   90.00
_cell.angle_gamma   90.00
#
_symmetry.space_group_name_H-M   'P 1'
#
loop_
_entity.id
_entity.type
_entity.pdbx_description
1 polymer ?
#
loop_
_entity_poly.entity_id
_entity_poly.type
_entity_poly.pdbx_seq_one_letter_code
_entity_poly.pdbx_strand_id
1 'polypeptide(L)'
;MKKYNSIKYILITIIGAILLYFGWSLTLGWAVGWLILYLLGIMRKRFYGMSFDISTRNVGAYIFYYVFVFAILWIPPIISFNVPHWINPYALLSTYLLSRFDLYISGIFFKKFDQMYK
;
A
#
# COMPACT_ATOMS: atom_id res chain seq x y z
N MET A 1 -3.21 8.86 16.36
CA MET A 1 -3.34 7.93 15.21
C MET A 1 -4.66 8.04 14.44
N LYS A 2 -5.85 8.02 15.07
CA LYS A 2 -7.15 8.03 14.36
C LYS A 2 -7.34 9.24 13.42
N LYS A 3 -6.98 10.46 13.87
CA LYS A 3 -7.11 11.71 13.10
C LYS A 3 -6.19 11.75 11.85
N TYR A 4 -4.98 11.20 11.93
CA TYR A 4 -4.03 11.13 10.80
C TYR A 4 -4.57 10.27 9.66
N ASN A 5 -5.09 9.08 10.01
CA ASN A 5 -5.68 8.17 9.03
C ASN A 5 -6.89 8.78 8.33
N SER A 6 -7.76 9.51 9.05
CA SER A 6 -8.90 10.20 8.45
C SER A 6 -8.48 11.26 7.44
N ILE A 7 -7.48 12.09 7.77
CA ILE A 7 -6.95 13.12 6.84
C ILE A 7 -6.37 12.47 5.59
N LYS A 8 -5.63 11.37 5.74
CA LYS A 8 -5.08 10.61 4.61
C LYS A 8 -6.18 10.13 3.65
N TYR A 9 -7.25 9.52 4.15
CA TYR A 9 -8.34 9.05 3.30
C TYR A 9 -9.06 10.20 2.59
N ILE A 10 -9.26 11.33 3.28
CA ILE A 10 -9.84 12.53 2.67
C ILE A 10 -8.98 13.01 1.50
N LEU A 11 -7.66 13.10 1.69
CA LEU A 11 -6.72 13.50 0.63
C LEU A 11 -6.75 12.52 -0.55
N ILE A 12 -6.77 11.21 -0.28
CA ILE A 12 -6.87 10.17 -1.32
C ILE A 12 -8.14 10.36 -2.14
N THR A 13 -9.28 10.64 -1.49
CA THR A 13 -10.57 10.86 -2.17
C THR A 13 -10.59 12.15 -2.97
N ILE A 14 -10.06 13.26 -2.43
CA ILE A 14 -9.99 14.55 -3.14
C ILE A 14 -9.12 14.42 -4.40
N ILE A 15 -7.94 13.80 -4.29
CA ILE A 15 -7.07 13.56 -5.45
C ILE A 15 -7.77 12.67 -6.47
N GLY A 16 -8.46 11.60 -6.02
CA GLY A 16 -9.23 10.74 -6.91
C GLY A 16 -10.34 11.47 -7.66
N ALA A 17 -11.03 12.41 -7.00
CA ALA A 17 -12.06 13.25 -7.61
C ALA A 17 -11.47 14.20 -8.66
N ILE A 18 -10.30 14.79 -8.39
CA ILE A 18 -9.58 15.62 -9.36
C ILE A 18 -9.17 14.79 -10.58
N LEU A 19 -8.61 13.58 -10.37
CA LEU A 19 -8.21 12.69 -11.45
C LEU A 19 -9.39 12.28 -12.35
N LEU A 20 -10.61 12.24 -11.81
CA LEU A 20 -11.80 11.89 -12.58
C LEU A 20 -12.09 12.90 -13.69
N TYR A 21 -11.75 14.16 -13.46
CA TYR A 21 -11.84 15.21 -14.48
C TYR A 21 -10.84 15.00 -15.63
N PHE A 22 -9.67 14.41 -15.35
CA PHE A 22 -8.62 14.15 -16.34
C PHE A 22 -8.81 12.83 -17.08
N GLY A 23 -9.56 11.89 -16.52
CA GLY A 23 -9.94 10.65 -17.19
C GLY A 23 -10.20 9.50 -16.23
N TRP A 24 -11.19 8.69 -16.57
CA TRP A 24 -11.60 7.54 -15.77
C TRP A 24 -10.46 6.54 -15.51
N SER A 25 -9.57 6.34 -16.49
CA SER A 25 -8.43 5.41 -16.35
C SER A 25 -7.43 5.84 -15.27
N LEU A 26 -7.25 7.14 -15.06
CA LEU A 26 -6.40 7.71 -14.00
C LEU A 26 -7.04 7.47 -12.63
N THR A 27 -8.34 7.74 -12.50
CA THR A 27 -9.07 7.50 -11.26
C THR A 27 -9.10 6.03 -10.89
N LEU A 28 -9.33 5.15 -11.85
CA LEU A 28 -9.28 3.70 -11.61
C LEU A 28 -7.88 3.26 -11.20
N GLY A 29 -6.83 3.70 -11.90
CA GLY A 29 -5.44 3.41 -11.51
C GLY A 29 -5.13 3.84 -10.07
N TRP A 30 -5.57 5.03 -9.70
CA TRP A 30 -5.44 5.56 -8.34
C TRP A 30 -6.22 4.75 -7.29
N ALA A 31 -7.50 4.48 -7.56
CA ALA A 31 -8.35 3.73 -6.63
C ALA A 31 -7.86 2.29 -6.43
N VAL A 32 -7.51 1.61 -7.52
CA VAL A 32 -6.98 0.24 -7.51
C VAL A 32 -5.65 0.19 -6.75
N GLY A 33 -4.76 1.16 -6.99
CA GLY A 33 -3.48 1.24 -6.29
C GLY A 33 -3.63 1.36 -4.77
N TRP A 34 -4.52 2.24 -4.29
CA TRP A 34 -4.80 2.36 -2.85
C TRP A 34 -5.50 1.13 -2.26
N LEU A 35 -6.39 0.49 -3.02
CA LEU A 35 -7.05 -0.75 -2.60
C LEU A 35 -6.03 -1.89 -2.39
N ILE A 36 -5.09 -2.05 -3.33
CA ILE A 36 -4.00 -3.04 -3.24
C ILE A 36 -3.16 -2.80 -1.99
N LEU A 37 -2.78 -1.55 -1.74
CA LEU A 37 -1.97 -1.19 -0.57
C LEU A 37 -2.72 -1.41 0.75
N TYR A 38 -4.04 -1.17 0.76
CA TYR A 38 -4.90 -1.47 1.89
C TYR A 38 -4.94 -2.98 2.18
N LEU A 39 -5.15 -3.81 1.15
CA LEU A 39 -5.13 -5.27 1.26
C LEU A 39 -3.77 -5.78 1.75
N LEU A 40 -2.69 -5.25 1.18
CA LEU A 40 -1.32 -5.55 1.62
C LEU A 40 -1.12 -5.22 3.11
N GLY A 41 -1.67 -4.09 3.58
CA GLY A 41 -1.64 -3.69 4.98
C GLY A 41 -2.37 -4.68 5.91
N ILE A 42 -3.54 -5.16 5.51
CA ILE A 42 -4.29 -6.18 6.27
C ILE A 42 -3.49 -7.48 6.34
N MET A 43 -2.98 -7.96 5.20
CA MET A 43 -2.24 -9.21 5.14
C MET A 43 -0.94 -9.14 5.95
N ARG A 44 -0.23 -8.01 5.90
CA ARG A 44 0.95 -7.76 6.72
C ARG A 44 0.64 -7.85 8.22
N LYS A 45 -0.46 -7.23 8.67
CA LYS A 45 -0.87 -7.31 10.09
C LYS A 45 -1.22 -8.74 10.51
N ARG A 46 -1.92 -9.49 9.66
CA ARG A 46 -2.23 -10.91 9.92
C ARG A 46 -0.97 -11.76 9.97
N PHE A 47 -0.04 -11.55 9.05
CA PHE A 47 1.21 -12.28 8.99
C PHE A 47 2.11 -12.02 10.20
N TYR A 48 2.26 -10.76 10.63
CA TYR A 48 3.06 -10.44 11.83
C TYR A 48 2.33 -10.72 13.15
N GLY A 49 1.00 -10.77 13.14
CA GLY A 49 0.19 -11.13 14.31
C GLY A 49 0.13 -12.64 14.56
N MET A 50 0.46 -13.46 13.55
CA MET A 50 0.79 -14.86 13.77
C MET A 50 2.17 -14.90 14.43
N SER A 51 2.19 -14.98 15.76
CA SER A 51 3.40 -15.17 16.55
C SER A 51 4.21 -16.32 15.94
N PHE A 52 5.34 -15.99 15.32
CA PHE A 52 6.32 -16.98 14.88
C PHE A 52 6.95 -17.56 16.14
N ASP A 53 6.29 -18.56 16.71
CA ASP A 53 6.90 -19.40 17.72
C ASP A 53 8.15 -20.03 17.08
N ILE A 54 9.31 -19.72 17.64
CA ILE A 54 10.63 -20.05 17.07
C ILE A 54 10.77 -21.56 16.86
N SER A 55 9.98 -22.36 17.59
CA SER A 55 9.90 -23.81 17.53
C SER A 55 9.14 -24.37 16.32
N THR A 56 8.23 -23.62 15.70
CA THR A 56 7.40 -24.05 14.54
C THR A 56 7.59 -23.14 13.34
N ARG A 57 8.86 -22.81 13.05
CA ARG A 57 9.27 -21.94 11.94
C ARG A 57 8.90 -22.57 10.59
N ASN A 58 7.65 -22.42 10.16
CA ASN A 58 7.15 -22.92 8.90
C ASN A 58 7.69 -22.05 7.77
N VAL A 59 8.86 -22.43 7.24
CA VAL A 59 9.55 -21.76 6.13
C VAL A 59 8.62 -21.60 4.92
N GLY A 60 7.69 -22.53 4.71
CA GLY A 60 6.68 -22.44 3.66
C GLY A 60 5.75 -21.24 3.80
N ALA A 61 5.28 -20.93 5.02
CA ALA A 61 4.45 -19.75 5.26
C ALA A 61 5.21 -18.44 4.99
N TYR A 62 6.51 -18.42 5.27
CA TYR A 62 7.38 -17.28 4.97
C TYR A 62 7.53 -17.10 3.46
N ILE A 63 7.93 -18.15 2.74
CA ILE A 63 8.05 -18.12 1.27
C ILE A 63 6.73 -17.67 0.64
N PHE A 64 5.60 -18.23 1.07
CA PHE A 64 4.28 -17.87 0.58
C PHE A 64 3.98 -16.38 0.79
N TYR A 65 4.30 -15.83 1.96
CA TYR A 65 4.13 -14.39 2.20
C TYR A 65 4.97 -13.54 1.25
N TYR A 66 6.23 -13.88 1.00
CA TYR A 66 7.07 -13.14 0.05
C TYR A 66 6.53 -13.22 -1.37
N VAL A 67 6.13 -14.42 -1.82
CA VAL A 67 5.52 -14.61 -3.14
C VAL A 67 4.22 -13.81 -3.25
N PHE A 68 3.38 -13.82 -2.20
CA PHE A 68 2.16 -13.03 -2.16
C PHE A 68 2.42 -11.52 -2.24
N VAL A 69 3.37 -11.01 -1.43
CA VAL A 69 3.76 -9.59 -1.45
C VAL A 69 4.34 -9.20 -2.81
N PHE A 70 5.13 -10.06 -3.41
CA PHE A 70 5.67 -9.85 -4.75
C PHE A 70 4.54 -9.81 -5.79
N ALA A 71 3.68 -10.82 -5.80
CA ALA A 71 2.55 -10.92 -6.73
C ALA A 71 1.61 -9.71 -6.63
N ILE A 72 1.20 -9.34 -5.42
CA ILE A 72 0.25 -8.24 -5.23
C ILE A 72 0.84 -6.87 -5.61
N LEU A 73 2.17 -6.72 -5.51
CA LEU A 73 2.84 -5.48 -5.91
C LEU A 73 3.15 -5.44 -7.41
N TRP A 74 3.49 -6.56 -8.05
CA TRP A 74 3.96 -6.56 -9.43
C TRP A 74 2.90 -6.92 -10.47
N ILE A 75 1.96 -7.81 -10.16
CA ILE A 75 0.92 -8.22 -11.10
C ILE A 75 0.03 -7.04 -11.52
N PRO A 76 -0.48 -6.20 -10.61
CA PRO A 76 -1.38 -5.10 -11.02
C PRO A 76 -0.71 -4.06 -11.93
N PRO A 77 0.54 -3.60 -11.67
CA PRO A 77 1.28 -2.80 -12.64
C PRO A 77 1.42 -3.48 -14.00
N ILE A 78 1.84 -4.74 -14.05
CA ILE A 78 2.00 -5.48 -15.32
C ILE A 78 0.67 -5.52 -16.09
N ILE A 79 -0.44 -5.81 -15.42
CA ILE A 79 -1.77 -5.78 -16.04
C ILE A 79 -2.08 -4.38 -16.55
N SER A 80 -1.86 -3.33 -15.75
CA SER A 80 -2.16 -1.95 -16.14
C SER A 80 -1.35 -1.45 -17.35
N PHE A 81 -0.13 -1.95 -17.55
CA PHE A 81 0.65 -1.66 -18.77
C PHE A 81 0.06 -2.33 -20.02
N ASN A 82 -0.64 -3.46 -19.88
CA ASN A 82 -1.30 -4.16 -20.98
C ASN A 82 -2.69 -3.58 -21.30
N VAL A 83 -3.37 -2.99 -20.31
CA VAL A 83 -4.70 -2.36 -20.48
C VAL A 83 -4.74 -0.90 -20.00
N PRO A 84 -3.89 -0.01 -20.56
CA PRO A 84 -3.73 1.37 -20.07
C PRO A 84 -4.97 2.23 -20.23
N HIS A 85 -5.88 1.85 -21.15
CA HIS A 85 -7.16 2.53 -21.35
C HIS A 85 -8.12 2.34 -20.17
N TRP A 86 -8.02 1.22 -19.44
CA TRP A 86 -8.87 0.93 -18.28
C TRP A 86 -8.21 1.35 -16.98
N ILE A 87 -6.93 1.02 -16.81
CA ILE A 87 -6.17 1.29 -15.59
C ILE A 87 -4.87 1.96 -16.00
N ASN A 88 -4.73 3.24 -15.68
CA ASN A 88 -3.50 3.95 -16.02
C ASN A 88 -2.33 3.44 -15.15
N PRO A 89 -1.24 2.92 -15.75
CA PRO A 89 -0.13 2.33 -15.00
C PRO A 89 0.62 3.35 -14.15
N TYR A 90 0.74 4.59 -14.64
CA TYR A 90 1.43 5.66 -13.92
C TYR A 90 0.63 6.10 -12.69
N ALA A 91 -0.69 6.22 -12.82
CA ALA A 91 -1.56 6.52 -11.67
C ALA A 91 -1.46 5.42 -10.61
N LEU A 92 -1.46 4.14 -11.01
CA LEU A 92 -1.29 3.02 -10.09
C LEU A 92 0.08 3.05 -9.39
N LEU A 93 1.17 3.18 -10.14
CA LEU A 93 2.53 3.24 -9.58
C LEU A 93 2.73 4.45 -8.65
N SER A 94 2.09 5.58 -8.95
CA SER A 94 2.16 6.77 -8.10
C SER A 94 1.65 6.48 -6.68
N THR A 95 0.59 5.67 -6.54
CA THR A 95 0.09 5.29 -5.21
C THR A 95 1.10 4.48 -4.41
N TYR A 96 1.88 3.62 -5.08
CA TYR A 96 2.90 2.80 -4.43
C TYR A 96 4.04 3.68 -3.92
N LEU A 97 4.52 4.60 -4.77
CA LEU A 97 5.54 5.56 -4.38
C LEU A 97 5.07 6.43 -3.22
N LEU A 98 3.86 6.99 -3.30
CA LEU A 98 3.29 7.82 -2.23
C LEU A 98 3.13 7.04 -0.92
N SER A 99 2.74 5.77 -0.99
CA SER A 99 2.67 4.89 0.19
C SER A 99 4.04 4.63 0.81
N ARG A 100 5.11 4.52 0.00
CA ARG A 100 6.48 4.42 0.52
C ARG A 100 6.98 5.73 1.13
N PHE A 101 6.66 6.87 0.52
CA PHE A 101 6.94 8.17 1.11
C PHE A 101 6.23 8.34 2.45
N ASP A 102 4.95 7.97 2.55
CA ASP A 102 4.19 8.00 3.80
C ASP A 102 4.83 7.12 4.89
N LEU A 103 5.26 5.90 4.54
CA LEU A 103 5.98 5.02 5.46
C LEU A 103 7.34 5.58 5.88
N TYR A 104 8.08 6.21 4.97
CA TYR A 104 9.40 6.79 5.25
C TYR A 104 9.29 8.02 6.15
N ILE A 105 8.39 8.95 5.81
CA ILE A 105 8.07 10.13 6.62
C ILE A 105 7.60 9.67 8.00
N SER A 106 6.63 8.75 8.07
CA SER A 106 6.17 8.20 9.34
C SER A 106 7.31 7.55 10.12
N GLY A 107 8.18 6.79 9.47
CA GLY A 107 9.34 6.16 10.09
C GLY A 107 10.35 7.17 10.66
N ILE A 108 10.64 8.26 9.96
CA ILE A 108 11.56 9.30 10.44
C ILE A 108 10.97 10.07 11.63
N PHE A 109 9.72 10.50 11.51
CA PHE A 109 9.11 11.38 12.51
C PHE A 109 8.64 10.63 13.76
N PHE A 110 8.15 9.39 13.63
CA PHE A 110 7.62 8.65 14.78
C PHE A 110 8.67 7.79 15.51
N LYS A 111 9.78 7.39 14.86
CA LYS A 111 10.87 6.67 15.56
C LYS A 111 11.64 7.57 16.53
N LYS A 112 11.56 8.90 16.36
CA LYS A 112 12.19 9.90 17.24
C LYS A 112 11.37 10.23 18.49
N PHE A 113 10.06 9.97 18.50
CA PHE A 113 9.20 10.26 19.65
C PHE A 113 9.30 9.21 20.77
N ASP A 114 9.61 7.95 20.43
CA ASP A 114 9.69 6.84 21.40
C ASP A 114 11.06 6.75 22.12
N GLN A 115 12.08 7.45 21.60
CA GLN A 115 13.41 7.53 22.21
C GLN A 115 13.59 8.76 23.11
N MET A 116 12.65 9.72 23.09
CA MET A 116 12.73 10.93 23.92
C MET A 116 11.98 10.80 25.27
N TYR A 117 11.31 9.65 25.48
CA TYR A 117 10.60 9.30 26.71
C TYR A 117 11.10 7.98 27.34
N LYS A 118 12.37 7.64 27.10
CA LYS A 118 13.09 6.63 27.89
C LYS A 118 14.15 7.31 28.73
#